data_AF-A0A2H9LR70-F1
#
_entry.id   AF-A0A2H9LR70-F1
#
_cell.length_a   1.000
_cell.length_b   1.000
_cell.length_c   1.000
_cell.angle_alpha   90.00
_cell.angle_beta   90.00
_cell.angle_gamma   90.00
#
_symmetry.space_group_name_H-M   'P 1'
#
loop_
_entity.id
_entity.type
_entity.pdbx_description
1 polymer ?
#
loop_
_entity_poly.entity_id
_entity_poly.type
_entity_poly.pdbx_seq_one_letter_code
_entity_poly.pdbx_strand_id
1 'polypeptide(L)'
;MHTVYSDGIKTIDELINDSFKEDYSIIAVSDHNNNNFFNILESCADKESGFNFDLEKVNNYTLKIIDSFDNDNDNKKDIVYLLKASEIMAQEGVEVLGIGYANKPDSYQPLENIINELKEQGALIMAPHPAVLILGGMGEENIKKYADILDGIEINGSIPVSCLLFLQ
;
A
#
# COMPACT_ATOMS: atom_id res chain seq x y z
N MET A 1 1.77 3.47 -1.27
CA MET A 1 2.96 4.03 -1.96
C MET A 1 3.45 3.05 -2.99
N HIS A 2 4.04 3.50 -4.09
CA HIS A 2 4.51 2.64 -5.19
C HIS A 2 6.03 2.66 -5.27
N THR A 3 6.61 1.56 -5.77
CA THR A 3 8.04 1.36 -5.99
C THR A 3 8.32 1.09 -7.46
N VAL A 4 9.60 0.91 -7.79
CA VAL A 4 10.05 0.47 -9.13
C VAL A 4 9.48 -0.87 -9.59
N TYR A 5 8.80 -1.63 -8.71
CA TYR A 5 8.12 -2.87 -9.08
C TYR A 5 6.74 -2.66 -9.70
N SER A 6 6.23 -1.42 -9.72
CA SER A 6 5.09 -1.00 -10.52
C SER A 6 5.40 0.30 -11.29
N ASP A 7 4.82 1.42 -10.88
CA ASP A 7 4.92 2.74 -11.52
C ASP A 7 5.63 3.79 -10.62
N GLY A 8 6.10 3.38 -9.45
CA GLY A 8 6.92 4.21 -8.58
C GLY A 8 8.36 4.37 -9.08
N ILE A 9 9.04 5.41 -8.58
CA ILE A 9 10.43 5.73 -8.97
C ILE A 9 11.49 5.31 -7.94
N LYS A 10 11.06 4.97 -6.72
CA LYS A 10 11.97 4.62 -5.61
C LYS A 10 12.13 3.11 -5.50
N THR A 11 13.36 2.69 -5.23
CA THR A 11 13.65 1.32 -4.79
C THR A 11 13.10 1.06 -3.40
N ILE A 12 13.13 -0.21 -2.96
CA ILE A 12 12.71 -0.61 -1.61
C ILE A 12 13.49 0.17 -0.54
N ASP A 13 14.81 0.23 -0.68
CA ASP A 13 15.69 0.85 0.31
C ASP A 13 15.49 2.36 0.39
N GLU A 14 15.36 3.03 -0.75
CA GLU A 14 15.10 4.46 -0.79
C GLU A 14 13.76 4.78 -0.13
N LEU A 15 12.72 3.99 -0.39
CA LEU A 15 11.40 4.20 0.20
C LEU A 15 11.42 4.01 1.72
N ILE A 16 12.10 2.98 2.23
CA ILE A 16 12.24 2.73 3.66
C ILE A 16 13.06 3.84 4.33
N ASN A 17 14.22 4.19 3.77
CA ASN A 17 15.07 5.25 4.31
C ASN A 17 14.35 6.60 4.37
N ASP A 18 13.58 6.94 3.34
CA ASP A 18 12.79 8.16 3.35
C ASP A 18 11.63 8.07 4.36
N SER A 19 11.12 6.88 4.65
CA SER A 19 10.11 6.71 5.69
C SER A 19 10.66 7.01 7.10
N PHE A 20 11.91 6.64 7.37
CA PHE A 20 12.59 7.03 8.61
C PHE A 20 12.83 8.55 8.67
N LYS A 21 13.35 9.15 7.58
CA LYS A 21 13.62 10.61 7.53
C LYS A 21 12.37 11.47 7.72
N GLU A 22 11.23 11.01 7.22
CA GLU A 22 9.94 11.71 7.31
C GLU A 22 9.14 11.33 8.58
N ASP A 23 9.74 10.56 9.51
CA ASP A 23 9.15 10.13 10.78
C ASP A 23 7.83 9.35 10.62
N TYR A 24 7.73 8.52 9.56
CA TYR A 24 6.58 7.63 9.38
C TYR A 24 6.68 6.42 10.30
N SER A 25 5.61 6.14 11.06
CA SER A 25 5.54 4.93 11.90
C SER A 25 4.96 3.72 11.17
N ILE A 26 4.11 3.94 10.17
CA ILE A 26 3.42 2.88 9.41
C ILE A 26 3.39 3.26 7.95
N ILE A 27 3.77 2.33 7.07
CA ILE A 27 3.69 2.48 5.63
C ILE A 27 3.00 1.26 5.00
N ALA A 28 2.39 1.48 3.85
CA ALA A 28 1.86 0.42 2.99
C ALA A 28 2.40 0.64 1.58
N VAL A 29 3.08 -0.39 1.05
CA VAL A 29 3.53 -0.41 -0.34
C VAL A 29 2.49 -1.16 -1.16
N SER A 30 1.90 -0.47 -2.13
CA SER A 30 0.66 -0.80 -2.82
C SER A 30 0.86 -0.97 -4.32
N ASP A 31 2.02 -1.49 -4.74
CA ASP A 31 2.39 -1.65 -6.15
C ASP A 31 1.28 -2.30 -7.00
N HIS A 32 1.05 -1.77 -8.20
CA HIS A 32 0.11 -2.36 -9.14
C HIS A 32 0.55 -3.76 -9.53
N ASN A 33 -0.39 -4.71 -9.48
CA ASN A 33 -0.25 -6.06 -10.01
C ASN A 33 0.92 -6.90 -9.43
N ASN A 34 1.55 -6.45 -8.34
CA ASN A 34 2.77 -7.08 -7.87
C ASN A 34 2.85 -7.14 -6.33
N ASN A 35 2.77 -8.35 -5.77
CA ASN A 35 3.00 -8.59 -4.34
C ASN A 35 4.48 -8.84 -4.01
N ASN A 36 5.37 -8.82 -5.00
CA ASN A 36 6.74 -9.26 -4.79
C ASN A 36 7.45 -8.38 -3.78
N PHE A 37 7.07 -7.12 -3.60
CA PHE A 37 7.68 -6.24 -2.59
C PHE A 37 7.71 -6.88 -1.19
N PHE A 38 6.54 -7.30 -0.69
CA PHE A 38 6.44 -7.87 0.67
C PHE A 38 7.18 -9.21 0.75
N ASN A 39 7.06 -10.06 -0.27
CA ASN A 39 7.74 -11.35 -0.31
C ASN A 39 9.27 -11.22 -0.43
N ILE A 40 9.76 -10.22 -1.16
CA ILE A 40 11.18 -9.90 -1.32
C ILE A 40 11.74 -9.51 0.05
N LEU A 41 11.11 -8.56 0.74
CA LEU A 41 11.53 -8.15 2.08
C LEU A 41 11.44 -9.29 3.09
N GLU A 42 10.37 -10.07 3.07
CA GLU A 42 10.23 -11.24 3.93
C GLU A 42 11.36 -12.25 3.68
N SER A 43 11.73 -12.50 2.41
CA SER A 43 12.84 -13.39 2.07
C SER A 43 14.22 -12.87 2.50
N CYS A 44 14.33 -11.57 2.73
CA CYS A 44 15.51 -10.89 3.23
C CYS A 44 15.56 -10.86 4.77
N ALA A 45 14.43 -10.93 5.47
CA ALA A 45 14.39 -10.96 6.93
C ALA A 45 15.09 -12.20 7.52
N ASP A 46 15.06 -13.33 6.80
CA ASP A 46 15.68 -14.59 7.22
C ASP A 46 17.18 -14.71 6.83
N LYS A 47 17.76 -13.70 6.18
CA LYS A 47 19.13 -13.72 5.66
C LYS A 47 19.91 -12.48 6.09
N GLU A 48 21.23 -12.54 6.05
CA GLU A 48 22.05 -11.33 6.00
C GLU A 48 21.70 -10.58 4.71
N SER A 49 20.70 -9.72 4.79
CA SER A 49 20.29 -8.87 3.69
C SER A 49 21.32 -7.77 3.51
N GLY A 50 21.60 -7.36 2.28
CA GLY A 50 22.48 -6.21 1.98
C GLY A 50 21.85 -4.86 2.32
N PHE A 51 20.78 -4.87 3.13
CA PHE A 51 20.03 -3.70 3.54
C PHE A 51 20.60 -3.12 4.83
N ASN A 52 20.42 -1.82 5.02
CA ASN A 52 20.93 -1.09 6.19
C ASN A 52 19.93 -1.07 7.36
N PHE A 53 19.02 -2.03 7.44
CA PHE A 53 17.97 -2.11 8.46
C PHE A 53 17.71 -3.56 8.88
N ASP A 54 17.26 -3.75 10.12
CA ASP A 54 16.83 -5.04 10.62
C ASP A 54 15.35 -5.26 10.29
N LEU A 55 14.98 -6.52 10.01
CA LEU A 55 13.62 -6.91 9.69
C LEU A 55 13.10 -7.95 10.68
N GLU A 56 11.90 -7.72 11.21
CA GLU A 56 11.20 -8.64 12.09
C GLU A 56 9.79 -8.91 11.53
N LYS A 57 9.46 -10.18 11.29
CA LYS A 57 8.10 -10.57 10.88
C LYS A 57 7.16 -10.54 12.10
N VAL A 58 6.20 -9.61 12.10
CA VAL A 58 5.20 -9.49 13.18
C VAL A 58 4.05 -10.49 12.96
N ASN A 59 3.56 -10.57 11.73
CA ASN A 59 2.56 -11.54 11.28
C ASN A 59 2.67 -11.74 9.75
N ASN A 60 1.72 -12.44 9.13
CA ASN A 60 1.76 -12.74 7.69
C ASN A 60 1.62 -11.52 6.76
N TYR A 61 1.19 -10.37 7.29
CA TYR A 61 0.89 -9.15 6.53
C TYR A 61 1.58 -7.91 7.09
N THR A 62 2.44 -8.08 8.10
CA THR A 62 3.13 -6.97 8.75
C THR A 62 4.58 -7.34 9.03
N LEU A 63 5.49 -6.52 8.51
CA LEU A 63 6.90 -6.51 8.87
C LEU A 63 7.18 -5.29 9.75
N LYS A 64 8.06 -5.45 10.71
CA LYS A 64 8.63 -4.38 11.50
C LYS A 64 10.05 -4.16 11.01
N ILE A 65 10.33 -2.93 10.59
CA ILE A 65 11.60 -2.50 10.03
C ILE A 65 12.23 -1.58 11.08
N ILE A 66 13.47 -1.87 11.44
CA ILE A 66 14.19 -1.18 12.51
C ILE A 66 15.42 -0.54 11.91
N ASP A 67 15.58 0.76 12.08
CA ASP A 67 16.81 1.43 11.65
C ASP A 67 18.00 0.92 12.48
N SER A 68 18.99 0.36 11.78
CA SER A 68 20.17 -0.25 12.39
C SER A 68 21.35 0.73 12.48
N PHE A 69 21.24 1.93 11.89
CA PHE A 69 22.38 2.85 11.72
C PHE A 69 22.33 4.15 12.53
N ASP A 70 21.26 4.44 13.26
CA ASP A 70 21.20 5.64 14.08
C ASP A 70 22.17 5.53 15.28
N ASN A 71 23.41 5.97 15.04
CA ASN A 71 24.54 5.96 15.94
C ASN A 71 24.73 7.32 16.64
N ASP A 72 23.87 8.31 16.37
CA ASP A 72 24.03 9.67 16.88
C ASP A 72 22.92 10.01 17.88
N ASN A 73 23.16 9.60 19.13
CA ASN A 73 22.51 10.02 20.37
C ASN A 73 21.13 9.39 20.68
N ASP A 74 21.07 8.83 21.90
CA ASP A 74 19.86 8.50 22.66
C ASP A 74 19.13 7.14 22.45
N ASN A 75 19.81 6.03 22.15
CA ASN A 75 19.25 4.65 22.27
C ASN A 75 17.89 4.42 21.56
N LYS A 76 17.41 5.36 20.74
CA LYS A 76 16.08 5.36 20.18
C LYS A 76 16.20 4.76 18.80
N LYS A 77 15.69 3.54 18.67
CA LYS A 77 15.57 2.89 17.38
C LYS A 77 14.32 3.43 16.70
N ASP A 78 14.47 3.99 15.51
CA ASP A 78 13.33 4.32 14.68
C ASP A 78 12.74 3.04 14.09
N ILE A 79 11.41 2.96 14.10
CA ILE A 79 10.66 1.77 13.74
C ILE A 79 9.58 2.16 12.76
N VAL A 80 9.58 1.48 11.62
CA VAL A 80 8.54 1.57 10.60
C VAL A 80 7.84 0.21 10.51
N TYR A 81 6.52 0.20 10.62
CA TYR A 81 5.72 -0.98 10.32
C TYR A 81 5.29 -0.96 8.86
N LEU A 82 5.68 -1.99 8.11
CA LEU A 82 5.29 -2.18 6.73
C LEU A 82 4.09 -3.14 6.67
N LEU A 83 3.00 -2.64 6.10
CA LEU A 83 1.79 -3.42 5.82
C LEU A 83 1.83 -3.96 4.39
N LYS A 84 1.47 -5.24 4.23
CA LYS A 84 1.22 -5.82 2.91
C LYS A 84 -0.01 -5.19 2.28
N ALA A 85 0.14 -4.61 1.10
CA ALA A 85 -0.94 -3.95 0.38
C ALA A 85 -0.78 -4.10 -1.13
N SER A 86 -1.86 -3.85 -1.87
CA SER A 86 -1.84 -3.66 -3.32
C SER A 86 -2.98 -2.78 -3.79
N GLU A 87 -2.68 -1.98 -4.80
CA GLU A 87 -3.68 -1.37 -5.67
C GLU A 87 -4.07 -2.36 -6.76
N ILE A 88 -5.35 -2.70 -6.82
CA ILE A 88 -5.89 -3.76 -7.66
C ILE A 88 -6.85 -3.15 -8.67
N MET A 89 -6.50 -3.25 -9.94
CA MET A 89 -7.31 -2.81 -11.07
C MET A 89 -8.44 -3.81 -11.34
N ALA A 90 -9.69 -3.32 -11.41
CA ALA A 90 -10.87 -4.06 -11.84
C ALA A 90 -11.06 -4.01 -13.36
N GLN A 91 -11.96 -4.82 -13.90
CA GLN A 91 -12.24 -4.91 -15.34
C GLN A 91 -12.70 -3.56 -15.94
N GLU A 92 -13.41 -2.76 -15.16
CA GLU A 92 -13.97 -1.46 -15.55
C GLU A 92 -12.92 -0.34 -15.54
N GLY A 93 -11.65 -0.65 -15.26
CA GLY A 93 -10.59 0.33 -15.09
C GLY A 93 -10.66 1.07 -13.77
N VAL A 94 -11.38 0.52 -12.77
CA VAL A 94 -11.51 1.07 -11.43
C VAL A 94 -10.54 0.37 -10.49
N GLU A 95 -9.88 1.12 -9.62
CA GLU A 95 -8.93 0.59 -8.64
C GLU A 95 -9.52 0.50 -7.23
N VAL A 96 -9.05 -0.50 -6.49
CA VAL A 96 -9.32 -0.69 -5.06
C VAL A 96 -8.02 -1.02 -4.35
N LEU A 97 -7.84 -0.44 -3.16
CA LEU A 97 -6.68 -0.68 -2.32
C LEU A 97 -7.05 -1.73 -1.25
N GLY A 98 -6.39 -2.88 -1.32
CA GLY A 98 -6.45 -3.90 -0.27
C GLY A 98 -5.22 -3.84 0.63
N ILE A 99 -5.42 -3.89 1.95
CA ILE A 99 -4.33 -3.93 2.94
C ILE A 99 -4.57 -5.11 3.89
N GLY A 100 -3.53 -5.90 4.16
CA GLY A 100 -3.61 -6.96 5.16
C GLY A 100 -4.25 -8.27 4.68
N TYR A 101 -3.97 -8.72 3.45
CA TYR A 101 -4.54 -9.93 2.86
C TYR A 101 -3.52 -11.07 2.65
N ALA A 102 -3.99 -12.31 2.60
CA ALA A 102 -3.18 -13.49 2.32
C ALA A 102 -2.79 -13.59 0.85
N ASN A 103 -3.80 -13.60 -0.01
CA ASN A 103 -3.67 -13.74 -1.45
C ASN A 103 -4.27 -12.49 -2.10
N LYS A 104 -3.50 -11.83 -2.96
CA LYS A 104 -4.04 -10.69 -3.71
C LYS A 104 -5.08 -11.23 -4.68
N PRO A 105 -6.30 -10.65 -4.72
CA PRO A 105 -7.25 -10.92 -5.78
C PRO A 105 -6.64 -10.70 -7.17
N ASP A 106 -7.11 -11.50 -8.12
CA ASP A 106 -6.75 -11.32 -9.53
C ASP A 106 -7.22 -9.94 -10.01
N SER A 107 -6.36 -9.28 -10.79
CA SER A 107 -6.71 -8.02 -11.44
C SER A 107 -7.61 -8.28 -12.65
N TYR A 108 -8.33 -7.26 -13.10
CA TYR A 108 -9.21 -7.26 -14.28
C TYR A 108 -10.43 -8.19 -14.19
N GLN A 109 -10.83 -8.57 -12.98
CA GLN A 109 -12.14 -9.16 -12.72
C GLN A 109 -13.15 -8.09 -12.28
N PRO A 110 -14.47 -8.39 -12.22
CA PRO A 110 -15.46 -7.43 -11.75
C PRO A 110 -15.12 -6.88 -10.36
N LEU A 111 -15.27 -5.57 -10.15
CA LEU A 111 -14.94 -4.90 -8.88
C LEU A 111 -15.58 -5.58 -7.65
N GLU A 112 -16.82 -6.06 -7.79
CA GLU A 112 -17.55 -6.76 -6.73
C GLU A 112 -16.85 -8.04 -6.27
N ASN A 113 -16.24 -8.78 -7.19
CA ASN A 113 -15.50 -10.00 -6.83
C ASN A 113 -14.23 -9.66 -6.05
N ILE A 114 -13.49 -8.63 -6.49
CA ILE A 114 -12.28 -8.17 -5.78
C ILE A 114 -12.62 -7.76 -4.36
N ILE A 115 -13.67 -6.96 -4.17
CA ILE A 115 -14.14 -6.52 -2.85
C ILE A 115 -14.53 -7.72 -1.98
N ASN A 116 -15.27 -8.69 -2.53
CA ASN A 116 -15.68 -9.87 -1.77
C ASN A 116 -14.48 -10.74 -1.36
N GLU A 117 -13.51 -10.97 -2.26
CA GLU A 117 -12.30 -11.72 -1.95
C GLU A 117 -11.44 -11.04 -0.88
N LEU A 118 -11.32 -9.71 -0.90
CA LEU A 118 -10.63 -8.95 0.15
C LEU A 118 -11.37 -9.07 1.48
N LYS A 119 -12.69 -8.94 1.46
CA LYS A 119 -13.56 -9.02 2.65
C LYS A 119 -13.49 -10.40 3.30
N GLU A 120 -13.53 -11.47 2.51
CA GLU A 120 -13.41 -12.86 3.01
C GLU A 120 -12.07 -13.11 3.71
N GLN A 121 -11.02 -12.39 3.32
CA GLN A 121 -9.71 -12.45 3.94
C GLN A 121 -9.57 -11.55 5.18
N GLY A 122 -10.58 -10.74 5.49
CA GLY A 122 -10.52 -9.75 6.56
C GLY A 122 -9.54 -8.60 6.29
N ALA A 123 -9.30 -8.30 5.01
CA ALA A 123 -8.46 -7.18 4.60
C ALA A 123 -9.18 -5.85 4.85
N LEU A 124 -8.39 -4.79 5.07
CA LEU A 124 -8.91 -3.43 4.96
C LEU A 124 -9.10 -3.09 3.47
N ILE A 125 -10.25 -2.52 3.15
CA ILE A 125 -10.65 -2.19 1.78
C ILE A 125 -10.84 -0.69 1.67
N MET A 126 -10.06 -0.05 0.81
CA MET A 126 -10.10 1.39 0.62
C MET A 126 -10.34 1.78 -0.84
N ALA A 127 -10.96 2.92 -1.06
CA ALA A 127 -11.07 3.55 -2.36
C ALA A 127 -9.89 4.52 -2.59
N PRO A 128 -8.88 4.16 -3.40
CA PRO A 128 -7.78 5.07 -3.76
C PRO A 128 -8.29 6.13 -4.75
N HIS A 129 -7.71 7.33 -4.65
CA HIS A 129 -7.93 8.49 -5.52
C HIS A 129 -9.37 8.59 -6.08
N PRO A 130 -10.40 8.55 -5.20
CA PRO A 130 -11.78 8.20 -5.53
C PRO A 130 -12.42 9.06 -6.62
N ALA A 131 -11.97 10.31 -6.77
CA ALA A 131 -12.52 11.28 -7.69
C ALA A 131 -11.72 11.42 -9.01
N VAL A 132 -10.59 10.72 -9.15
CA VAL A 132 -9.71 10.80 -10.33
C VAL A 132 -10.03 9.67 -11.32
N LEU A 133 -11.23 9.71 -11.92
CA LEU A 133 -11.73 8.62 -12.78
C LEU A 133 -10.80 8.25 -13.95
N ILE A 134 -10.07 9.23 -14.50
CA ILE A 134 -9.14 9.00 -15.62
C ILE A 134 -7.93 8.15 -15.23
N LEU A 135 -7.61 8.07 -13.94
CA LEU A 135 -6.55 7.23 -13.39
C LEU A 135 -7.11 6.04 -12.61
N GLY A 136 -8.37 5.68 -12.84
CA GLY A 136 -8.99 4.53 -12.21
C GLY A 136 -9.61 4.80 -10.84
N GLY A 137 -9.84 6.06 -10.48
CA GLY A 137 -10.60 6.39 -9.27
C GLY A 137 -11.98 5.72 -9.24
N MET A 138 -12.39 5.27 -8.05
CA MET A 138 -13.59 4.45 -7.86
C MET A 138 -14.90 5.13 -8.31
N GLY A 139 -14.98 6.46 -8.18
CA GLY A 139 -16.16 7.25 -8.54
C GLY A 139 -17.28 7.20 -7.51
N GLU A 140 -18.10 8.24 -7.51
CA GLU A 140 -19.16 8.45 -6.50
C GLU A 140 -20.19 7.31 -6.48
N GLU A 141 -20.58 6.78 -7.65
CA GLU A 141 -21.59 5.71 -7.75
C GLU A 141 -21.11 4.42 -7.08
N ASN A 142 -19.88 3.99 -7.34
CA ASN A 142 -19.31 2.80 -6.71
C ASN A 142 -19.05 3.02 -5.21
N ILE A 143 -18.57 4.21 -4.82
CA ILE A 143 -18.39 4.54 -3.39
C ILE A 143 -19.72 4.42 -2.65
N LYS A 144 -20.81 4.95 -3.20
CA LYS A 144 -22.15 4.78 -2.62
C LYS A 144 -22.60 3.32 -2.61
N LYS A 145 -22.34 2.57 -3.70
CA LYS A 145 -22.68 1.15 -3.80
C LYS A 145 -21.98 0.31 -2.71
N TYR A 146 -20.72 0.60 -2.40
CA TYR A 146 -19.89 -0.18 -1.49
C TYR A 146 -19.63 0.50 -0.14
N ALA A 147 -20.37 1.55 0.21
CA ALA A 147 -20.16 2.34 1.42
C ALA A 147 -20.20 1.52 2.73
N ASP A 148 -21.00 0.45 2.76
CA ASP A 148 -21.12 -0.45 3.92
C ASP A 148 -19.98 -1.50 4.01
N ILE A 149 -19.09 -1.53 3.02
CA ILE A 149 -18.00 -2.51 2.92
C ILE A 149 -16.62 -1.82 2.94
N LEU A 150 -16.51 -0.61 2.41
CA LEU A 150 -15.26 0.15 2.44
C LEU A 150 -14.91 0.58 3.87
N ASP A 151 -13.66 0.34 4.26
CA ASP A 151 -13.09 0.80 5.54
C ASP A 151 -12.57 2.23 5.46
N GLY A 152 -12.30 2.72 4.25
CA GLY A 152 -11.76 4.07 4.06
C GLY A 152 -11.81 4.57 2.62
N ILE A 153 -11.65 5.88 2.48
CA ILE A 153 -11.58 6.59 1.21
C ILE A 153 -10.37 7.53 1.29
N GLU A 154 -9.57 7.55 0.24
CA GLU A 154 -8.46 8.50 0.14
C GLU A 154 -9.00 9.93 -0.09
N ILE A 155 -8.75 10.81 0.88
CA ILE A 155 -9.15 12.24 0.78
C ILE A 155 -7.98 13.11 0.31
N ASN A 156 -6.74 12.70 0.60
CA ASN A 156 -5.53 13.42 0.24
C ASN A 156 -4.53 12.47 -0.39
N GLY A 157 -4.30 12.66 -1.69
CA GLY A 157 -3.38 11.89 -2.51
C GLY A 157 -2.46 12.78 -3.34
N SER A 158 -1.61 12.16 -4.15
CA SER A 158 -0.65 12.84 -5.05
C SER A 158 -1.32 13.74 -6.10
N ILE A 159 -2.62 13.55 -6.36
CA ILE A 159 -3.46 14.48 -7.12
C ILE A 159 -4.48 15.09 -6.16
N PRO A 160 -4.29 16.35 -5.76
CA PRO A 160 -5.19 17.02 -4.84
C PRO A 160 -6.62 17.04 -5.41
N VAL A 161 -7.61 16.76 -4.57
CA VAL A 161 -9.04 16.85 -4.94
C VAL A 161 -9.39 18.24 -5.52
N SER A 162 -8.66 19.29 -5.12
CA SER A 162 -8.81 20.64 -5.66
C SER A 162 -8.49 20.80 -7.15
N CYS A 163 -7.68 19.92 -7.74
CA CYS A 163 -7.39 19.94 -9.18
C CYS A 163 -8.57 19.44 -10.03
N LEU A 164 -9.54 18.74 -9.42
CA LEU A 164 -10.71 18.17 -10.09
C LEU A 164 -11.86 19.17 -10.26
N LEU A 165 -11.88 20.27 -9.50
CA LEU A 165 -12.90 21.32 -9.58
C LEU A 165 -12.81 22.18 -10.86
N PHE A 166 -11.78 21.97 -11.69
CA PHE A 166 -11.57 22.70 -12.95
C PHE A 166 -11.86 21.88 -14.22
N LEU A 167 -12.42 20.67 -14.08
CA LEU A 167 -12.75 19.78 -15.20
C LEU A 167 -14.25 19.46 -15.34
N GLN A 168 -15.12 20.18 -14.61
CA GLN A 168 -16.57 20.24 -14.85
C GLN A 168 -16.93 21.42 -15.75
#